data_AF-A0A9D5ANL4-F1
#
_entry.id   AF-A0A9D5ANL4-F1
#
_cell.length_a   1.000
_cell.length_b   1.000
_cell.length_c   1.000
_cell.angle_alpha   90.00
_cell.angle_beta   90.00
_cell.angle_gamma   90.00
#
_symmetry.space_group_name_H-M   'P 1'
#
loop_
_entity.id
_entity.type
_entity.pdbx_description
1 polymer ?
#
loop_
_entity_poly.entity_id
_entity_poly.type
_entity_poly.pdbx_seq_one_letter_code
_entity_poly.pdbx_strand_id
1 'polypeptide(L)'
;KAPQDLYESYYNSNKSNLKLYVRRVFISDEFDELLPKYLSFLIGLVDSDTLPLNVSREMLQQHSSLRTIKKKLIRKALDMIRKLAEEDPDESTDKEKKEESSSEVDEKRGQYTKFWNEFGKSIKLGIIEDATNRNRLAKLLRFETTKSEGKLVSLDQYISRM
;
A
#
# COMPACT_ATOMS: atom_id res chain seq x y z
N LYS A 1 -10.95 6.53 -0.99
CA LYS A 1 -11.67 6.73 0.28
C LYS A 1 -11.54 5.50 1.16
N ALA A 2 -10.96 5.67 2.36
CA ALA A 2 -10.90 4.61 3.35
C ALA A 2 -12.31 4.23 3.86
N PRO A 3 -12.59 2.94 4.11
CA PRO A 3 -13.81 2.51 4.79
C PRO A 3 -13.92 3.11 6.19
N GLN A 4 -15.13 3.46 6.65
CA GLN A 4 -15.35 4.12 7.94
C GLN A 4 -14.78 3.31 9.12
N ASP A 5 -14.95 1.99 9.11
CA ASP A 5 -14.58 1.12 10.24
C ASP A 5 -13.16 0.52 10.13
N LEU A 6 -12.37 0.96 9.14
CA LEU A 6 -11.08 0.32 8.79
C LEU A 6 -10.13 0.19 10.00
N TYR A 7 -10.09 1.21 10.86
CA TYR A 7 -9.18 1.24 12.01
C TYR A 7 -9.84 0.88 13.35
N GLU A 8 -11.16 0.97 13.44
CA GLU A 8 -11.90 0.62 14.66
C GLU A 8 -11.92 -0.90 14.84
N SER A 9 -12.07 -1.62 13.74
CA SER A 9 -12.03 -3.09 13.71
C SER A 9 -10.63 -3.67 13.50
N TYR A 10 -9.55 -2.87 13.57
CA TYR A 10 -8.20 -3.30 13.17
C TYR A 10 -7.67 -4.55 13.92
N TYR A 11 -7.94 -4.63 15.22
CA TYR A 11 -7.51 -5.77 16.04
C TYR A 11 -8.49 -6.96 15.97
N ASN A 12 -9.77 -6.69 15.75
CA ASN A 12 -10.85 -7.66 15.87
C ASN A 12 -11.27 -8.28 14.52
N SER A 13 -11.04 -7.58 13.41
CA SER A 13 -11.41 -8.00 12.07
C SER A 13 -10.17 -8.28 11.24
N ASN A 14 -10.04 -9.54 10.81
CA ASN A 14 -8.99 -9.99 9.90
C ASN A 14 -9.43 -9.99 8.44
N LYS A 15 -10.57 -9.36 8.10
CA LYS A 15 -11.12 -9.45 6.75
C LYS A 15 -10.19 -8.83 5.71
N SER A 16 -9.66 -9.68 4.84
CA SER A 16 -8.99 -9.24 3.61
C SER A 16 -10.02 -9.08 2.49
N ASN A 17 -9.90 -8.01 1.68
CA ASN A 17 -10.80 -7.78 0.54
C ASN A 17 -10.24 -8.37 -0.77
N LEU A 18 -9.60 -9.54 -0.67
CA LEU A 18 -8.91 -10.20 -1.78
C LEU A 18 -9.60 -11.50 -2.16
N LYS A 19 -9.93 -11.63 -3.45
CA LYS A 19 -10.49 -12.86 -4.00
C LYS A 19 -9.38 -13.74 -4.56
N LEU A 20 -9.28 -14.97 -4.11
CA LEU A 20 -8.32 -15.93 -4.64
C LEU A 20 -8.94 -16.74 -5.78
N TYR A 21 -8.23 -16.76 -6.90
CA TYR A 21 -8.51 -17.54 -8.09
C TYR A 21 -7.33 -18.48 -8.37
N VAL A 22 -7.64 -19.62 -8.95
CA VAL A 22 -6.66 -20.58 -9.45
C VAL A 22 -7.04 -20.95 -10.85
N ARG A 23 -6.19 -20.60 -11.83
CA ARG A 23 -6.45 -20.82 -13.26
C ARG A 23 -7.81 -20.27 -13.67
N ARG A 24 -8.11 -19.04 -13.25
CA ARG A 24 -9.39 -18.34 -13.49
C ARG A 24 -10.63 -18.98 -12.82
N VAL A 25 -10.46 -19.98 -11.96
CA VAL A 25 -11.54 -20.56 -11.15
C VAL A 25 -11.55 -19.89 -9.78
N PHE A 26 -12.70 -19.37 -9.36
CA PHE A 26 -12.87 -18.79 -8.03
C PHE A 26 -12.72 -19.87 -6.96
N ILE A 27 -11.90 -19.61 -5.94
CA ILE A 27 -11.66 -20.54 -4.83
C ILE A 27 -12.34 -20.04 -3.56
N SER A 28 -11.93 -18.87 -3.07
CA SER A 28 -12.51 -18.24 -1.89
C SER A 28 -11.99 -16.80 -1.74
N ASP A 29 -12.76 -15.98 -1.03
CA ASP A 29 -12.50 -14.59 -0.65
C ASP A 29 -12.15 -14.42 0.84
N GLU A 30 -12.11 -15.51 1.60
CA GLU A 30 -11.83 -15.52 3.05
C GLU A 30 -10.39 -16.02 3.30
N PHE A 31 -9.41 -15.31 2.73
CA PHE A 31 -7.99 -15.60 2.92
C PHE A 31 -7.26 -14.49 3.67
N ASP A 32 -7.53 -14.44 4.97
CA ASP A 32 -7.01 -13.42 5.89
C ASP A 32 -5.47 -13.38 5.98
N GLU A 33 -4.79 -14.47 5.63
CA GLU A 33 -3.33 -14.54 5.72
C GLU A 33 -2.59 -13.99 4.49
N LEU A 34 -3.28 -13.68 3.41
CA LEU A 34 -2.67 -13.32 2.12
C LEU A 34 -1.97 -11.95 2.14
N LEU A 35 -2.52 -11.00 2.90
CA LEU A 35 -1.95 -9.69 3.15
C LEU A 35 -1.77 -9.43 4.65
N PRO A 36 -0.79 -8.60 5.04
CA PRO A 36 -0.71 -8.13 6.42
C PRO A 36 -1.85 -7.14 6.71
N LYS A 37 -2.23 -7.04 7.98
CA LYS A 37 -3.35 -6.19 8.44
C LYS A 37 -3.21 -4.74 8.00
N TYR A 38 -2.00 -4.20 8.03
CA TYR A 38 -1.74 -2.83 7.59
C TYR A 38 -2.01 -2.59 6.09
N LEU A 39 -2.19 -3.62 5.27
CA LEU A 39 -2.58 -3.53 3.86
C LEU A 39 -3.99 -4.06 3.58
N SER A 40 -4.83 -4.28 4.60
CA SER A 40 -6.19 -4.82 4.45
C SER A 40 -7.14 -3.95 3.63
N PHE A 41 -6.80 -2.66 3.48
CA PHE A 41 -7.53 -1.71 2.64
C PHE A 41 -7.39 -2.00 1.14
N LEU A 42 -6.43 -2.84 0.72
CA LEU A 42 -6.28 -3.25 -0.67
C LEU A 42 -7.43 -4.16 -1.07
N ILE A 43 -8.05 -3.85 -2.20
CA ILE A 43 -9.12 -4.61 -2.81
C ILE A 43 -8.60 -5.17 -4.13
N GLY A 44 -8.87 -6.44 -4.41
CA GLY A 44 -8.47 -7.02 -5.67
C GLY A 44 -8.72 -8.50 -5.80
N LEU A 45 -8.13 -9.07 -6.85
CA LEU A 45 -8.11 -10.50 -7.10
C LEU A 45 -6.67 -10.97 -7.29
N VAL A 46 -6.42 -12.22 -6.91
CA VAL A 46 -5.14 -12.90 -7.11
C VAL A 46 -5.44 -14.18 -7.85
N ASP A 47 -4.98 -14.27 -9.10
CA ASP A 47 -5.05 -15.51 -9.88
C ASP A 47 -3.68 -16.19 -9.85
N SER A 48 -3.64 -17.43 -9.36
CA SER A 48 -2.41 -18.19 -9.20
C SER A 48 -2.45 -19.47 -10.03
N ASP A 49 -1.46 -19.64 -10.91
CA ASP A 49 -1.27 -20.88 -11.68
C ASP A 49 -0.59 -22.01 -10.89
N THR A 50 0.04 -21.67 -9.76
CA THR A 50 0.89 -22.57 -8.96
C THR A 50 0.17 -23.32 -7.85
N LEU A 51 -1.08 -22.96 -7.56
CA LEU A 51 -1.86 -23.63 -6.53
C LEU A 51 -2.66 -24.76 -7.20
N PRO A 52 -2.83 -25.92 -6.55
CA PRO A 52 -3.69 -26.96 -7.07
C PRO A 52 -5.16 -26.53 -7.01
N LEU A 53 -5.99 -27.04 -7.93
CA LEU A 53 -7.41 -26.68 -8.03
C LEU A 53 -8.26 -27.38 -6.95
N ASN A 54 -7.87 -28.59 -6.57
CA ASN A 54 -8.58 -29.49 -5.66
C ASN A 54 -8.07 -29.39 -4.21
N VAL A 55 -7.88 -28.17 -3.71
CA VAL A 55 -7.24 -27.93 -2.42
C VAL A 55 -8.26 -27.44 -1.41
N SER A 56 -8.32 -28.09 -0.24
CA SER A 56 -9.12 -27.58 0.87
C SER A 56 -8.51 -26.29 1.43
N ARG A 57 -9.33 -25.48 2.11
CA ARG A 57 -8.86 -24.24 2.75
C ARG A 57 -7.71 -24.49 3.73
N GLU A 58 -7.77 -25.59 4.47
CA GLU A 58 -6.75 -26.01 5.43
C GLU A 58 -5.42 -26.37 4.74
N MET A 59 -5.49 -27.17 3.68
CA MET A 59 -4.30 -27.52 2.88
C MET A 59 -3.68 -26.28 2.22
N LEU A 60 -4.51 -25.31 1.84
CA LEU A 60 -4.02 -24.09 1.19
C LEU A 60 -3.23 -23.23 2.17
N GLN A 61 -3.74 -23.03 3.39
CA GLN A 61 -3.06 -22.24 4.44
C GLN A 61 -1.64 -22.77 4.74
N GLN A 62 -1.44 -24.08 4.68
CA GLN A 62 -0.14 -24.72 4.91
C GLN A 62 0.78 -24.68 3.67
N HIS A 63 0.26 -24.35 2.49
CA HIS A 63 0.99 -24.43 1.23
C HIS A 63 2.09 -23.36 1.14
N SER A 64 3.33 -23.79 0.87
CA SER A 64 4.51 -22.91 0.83
C SER A 64 4.41 -21.78 -0.20
N SER A 65 3.69 -22.00 -1.31
CA SER A 65 3.45 -20.96 -2.32
C SER A 65 2.73 -19.74 -1.77
N LEU A 66 1.83 -19.89 -0.77
CA LEU A 66 1.13 -18.74 -0.19
C LEU A 66 2.11 -17.77 0.46
N ARG A 67 3.14 -18.26 1.14
CA ARG A 67 4.16 -17.42 1.75
C ARG A 67 4.92 -16.61 0.69
N THR A 68 5.15 -17.20 -0.47
CA THR A 68 5.81 -16.53 -1.61
C THR A 68 4.88 -15.51 -2.26
N ILE A 69 3.61 -15.86 -2.48
CA ILE A 69 2.57 -14.97 -3.01
C ILE A 69 2.43 -13.76 -2.09
N LYS A 70 2.26 -13.96 -0.78
CA LYS A 70 2.21 -12.90 0.23
C LYS A 70 3.38 -11.92 0.13
N LYS A 71 4.62 -12.43 0.11
CA LYS A 71 5.83 -11.59 -0.03
C LYS A 71 5.81 -10.77 -1.32
N LYS A 72 5.40 -11.38 -2.45
CA LYS A 72 5.30 -10.69 -3.74
C LYS A 72 4.21 -9.62 -3.74
N LEU A 73 3.04 -9.90 -3.15
CA LEU A 73 1.95 -8.93 -3.03
C LEU A 73 2.34 -7.73 -2.19
N ILE A 74 2.93 -7.94 -1.00
CA ILE A 74 3.42 -6.85 -0.16
C ILE A 74 4.44 -6.00 -0.92
N ARG A 75 5.41 -6.64 -1.58
CA ARG A 75 6.43 -5.94 -2.37
C ARG A 75 5.80 -5.09 -3.47
N LYS A 76 4.86 -5.67 -4.23
CA LYS A 76 4.17 -4.98 -5.33
C LYS A 76 3.31 -3.82 -4.81
N ALA A 77 2.58 -4.01 -3.72
CA ALA A 77 1.79 -2.96 -3.08
C ALA A 77 2.65 -1.76 -2.67
N LEU A 78 3.75 -2.01 -1.97
CA LEU A 78 4.69 -0.95 -1.56
C LEU A 78 5.35 -0.27 -2.76
N ASP A 79 5.66 -1.01 -3.82
CA ASP A 79 6.20 -0.43 -5.05
C ASP A 79 5.17 0.44 -5.78
N MET A 80 3.89 0.07 -5.78
CA MET A 80 2.82 0.91 -6.35
C MET A 80 2.62 2.20 -5.54
N ILE A 81 2.60 2.10 -4.20
CA ILE A 81 2.47 3.28 -3.32
C ILE A 81 3.70 4.19 -3.48
N ARG A 82 4.89 3.61 -3.63
CA ARG A 82 6.11 4.38 -3.90
C ARG A 82 6.05 5.11 -5.24
N LYS A 83 5.60 4.44 -6.31
CA LYS A 83 5.41 5.11 -7.61
C LYS A 83 4.41 6.25 -7.51
N LEU A 84 3.31 6.05 -6.77
CA LEU A 84 2.35 7.13 -6.50
C LEU A 84 3.02 8.32 -5.81
N ALA A 85 3.95 8.06 -4.90
CA ALA A 85 4.72 9.10 -4.21
C ALA A 85 5.75 9.81 -5.10
N GLU A 86 6.28 9.13 -6.11
CA GLU A 86 7.24 9.67 -7.08
C GLU A 86 6.55 10.42 -8.24
N GLU A 87 5.33 10.01 -8.59
CA GLU A 87 4.49 10.60 -9.64
C GLU A 87 3.63 11.78 -9.15
N ASP A 88 3.51 12.00 -7.84
CA ASP A 88 2.87 13.19 -7.27
C ASP A 88 3.92 14.32 -7.24
N PRO A 89 3.86 15.30 -8.16
CA PRO A 89 4.80 16.42 -8.14
C PRO A 89 4.59 17.20 -6.85
N ASP A 90 5.55 17.08 -5.94
CA ASP A 90 5.52 17.82 -4.69
C ASP A 90 5.29 19.32 -4.99
N GLU A 91 4.30 19.87 -4.30
CA GLU A 91 3.95 21.30 -4.28
C GLU A 91 5.10 22.20 -3.76
N SER A 92 6.28 21.61 -3.48
CA SER A 92 7.51 22.29 -3.06
C SER A 92 8.60 22.36 -4.14
N THR A 93 8.45 21.64 -5.27
CA THR A 93 9.38 21.71 -6.41
C THR A 93 8.83 22.51 -7.60
N ASP A 94 7.63 23.07 -7.48
CA ASP A 94 6.98 23.88 -8.52
C ASP A 94 7.46 25.34 -8.54
N LYS A 95 8.73 25.55 -8.91
CA LYS A 95 9.14 26.81 -9.55
C LYS A 95 9.76 26.66 -10.94
N GLU A 96 10.13 25.46 -11.40
CA GLU A 96 10.91 25.33 -12.65
C GLU A 96 10.35 24.38 -13.72
N LYS A 97 9.21 23.71 -13.49
CA LYS A 97 8.60 22.86 -14.54
C LYS A 97 7.18 23.29 -14.89
N LYS A 98 7.01 24.58 -15.17
CA LYS A 98 5.93 25.07 -16.03
C LYS A 98 6.52 25.24 -17.41
N GLU A 99 6.27 24.27 -18.27
CA GLU A 99 6.09 24.40 -19.72
C GLU A 99 6.27 23.01 -20.32
N GLU A 100 5.17 22.28 -20.45
CA GLU A 100 4.78 21.57 -21.68
C GLU A 100 3.59 20.64 -21.41
N SER A 101 2.43 21.10 -21.88
CA SER A 101 1.24 20.37 -22.34
C SER A 101 0.91 18.98 -21.77
N SER A 102 -0.21 18.87 -21.04
CA SER A 102 -1.35 17.99 -21.36
C SER A 102 -2.30 17.89 -20.15
N SER A 103 -3.60 17.87 -20.42
CA SER A 103 -4.71 17.82 -19.45
C SER A 103 -4.71 16.61 -18.49
N GLU A 104 -3.80 15.65 -18.66
CA GLU A 104 -3.65 14.47 -17.79
C GLU A 104 -2.79 14.75 -16.53
N VAL A 105 -2.00 15.83 -16.53
CA VAL A 105 -1.05 16.13 -15.44
C VAL A 105 -1.76 16.70 -14.20
N ASP A 106 -2.88 17.40 -14.36
CA ASP A 106 -3.61 18.01 -13.24
C ASP A 106 -4.40 16.99 -12.39
N GLU A 107 -4.75 15.82 -12.94
CA GLU A 107 -5.40 14.75 -12.15
C GLU A 107 -4.42 13.99 -11.24
N LYS A 108 -3.12 14.01 -11.56
CA LYS A 108 -2.07 13.32 -10.80
C LYS A 108 -1.53 14.13 -9.62
N ARG A 109 -1.73 15.45 -9.64
CA ARG A 109 -1.37 16.35 -8.55
C ARG A 109 -2.18 16.04 -7.28
N GLY A 110 -1.47 15.81 -6.17
CA GLY A 110 -2.03 15.56 -4.85
C GLY A 110 -2.61 14.16 -4.64
N GLN A 111 -2.38 13.20 -5.54
CA GLN A 111 -2.86 11.83 -5.35
C GLN A 111 -2.22 11.16 -4.13
N TYR A 112 -0.93 11.39 -3.91
CA TYR A 112 -0.23 10.87 -2.75
C TYR A 112 -0.68 11.56 -1.47
N THR A 113 -0.94 12.87 -1.52
CA THR A 113 -1.50 13.62 -0.37
C THR A 113 -2.87 13.07 0.03
N LYS A 114 -3.77 12.81 -0.94
CA LYS A 114 -5.07 12.15 -0.69
C LYS A 114 -4.88 10.74 -0.09
N PHE A 115 -3.97 9.95 -0.65
CA PHE A 115 -3.62 8.64 -0.12
C PHE A 115 -3.13 8.72 1.32
N TRP A 116 -2.23 9.65 1.62
CA TRP A 116 -1.65 9.82 2.94
C TRP A 116 -2.69 10.22 3.98
N ASN A 117 -3.62 11.09 3.62
CA ASN A 117 -4.72 11.51 4.50
C ASN A 117 -5.67 10.35 4.85
N GLU A 118 -5.88 9.41 3.92
CA GLU A 118 -6.78 8.26 4.15
C GLU A 118 -6.06 7.06 4.79
N PHE A 119 -4.85 6.75 4.35
CA PHE A 119 -4.13 5.51 4.64
C PHE A 119 -2.79 5.71 5.36
N GLY A 120 -2.43 6.94 5.74
CA GLY A 120 -1.18 7.22 6.47
C GLY A 120 -1.07 6.47 7.79
N LYS A 121 -2.19 6.23 8.49
CA LYS A 121 -2.23 5.41 9.71
C LYS A 121 -1.88 3.94 9.43
N SER A 122 -2.36 3.38 8.32
CA SER A 122 -1.96 2.04 7.87
C SER A 122 -0.45 1.93 7.62
N ILE A 123 0.16 2.91 6.96
CA ILE A 123 1.62 2.90 6.73
C ILE A 123 2.40 2.97 8.06
N LYS A 124 1.94 3.79 9.01
CA LYS A 124 2.54 3.87 10.36
C LYS A 124 2.45 2.53 11.11
N LEU A 125 1.31 1.84 11.04
CA LEU A 125 1.14 0.51 11.62
C LEU A 125 2.07 -0.53 10.97
N GLY A 126 2.24 -0.46 9.65
CA GLY A 126 3.16 -1.33 8.92
C GLY A 126 4.60 -1.26 9.42
N ILE A 127 5.07 -0.10 9.88
CA ILE A 127 6.44 0.05 10.42
C ILE A 127 6.65 -0.73 11.72
N ILE A 128 5.59 -0.83 12.51
CA ILE A 128 5.57 -1.55 13.79
C ILE A 128 5.49 -3.06 13.52
N GLU A 129 4.59 -3.48 12.64
CA GLU A 129 4.30 -4.90 12.39
C GLU A 129 5.30 -5.59 11.44
N ASP A 130 5.78 -4.88 10.40
CA ASP A 130 6.61 -5.46 9.34
C ASP A 130 8.06 -4.94 9.42
N ALA A 131 8.83 -5.56 10.31
CA ALA A 131 10.25 -5.28 10.47
C ALA A 131 11.05 -5.49 9.17
N THR A 132 10.63 -6.42 8.31
CA THR A 132 11.35 -6.77 7.08
C THR A 132 11.25 -5.69 6.01
N ASN A 133 10.09 -5.03 5.90
CA ASN A 133 9.86 -3.96 4.93
C ASN A 133 9.97 -2.55 5.54
N ARG A 134 10.43 -2.43 6.79
CA ARG A 134 10.53 -1.17 7.53
C ARG A 134 11.24 -0.06 6.76
N ASN A 135 12.36 -0.37 6.11
CA ASN A 135 13.11 0.61 5.31
C ASN A 135 12.33 1.14 4.10
N ARG A 136 11.46 0.31 3.50
CA ARG A 136 10.64 0.71 2.35
C ARG A 136 9.45 1.53 2.82
N LEU A 137 8.83 1.12 3.93
CA LEU A 137 7.73 1.83 4.58
C LEU A 137 8.16 3.21 5.09
N ALA A 138 9.37 3.33 5.64
CA ALA A 138 9.90 4.59 6.16
C ALA A 138 9.96 5.69 5.08
N LYS A 139 10.30 5.34 3.84
CA LYS A 139 10.35 6.29 2.70
C LYS A 139 8.98 6.83 2.30
N LEU A 140 7.92 6.10 2.64
CA LEU A 140 6.54 6.49 2.37
C LEU A 140 5.99 7.43 3.44
N LEU A 141 6.68 7.60 4.58
CA LEU A 141 6.20 8.48 5.62
C LEU A 141 6.20 9.95 5.20
N ARG A 142 5.22 10.69 5.70
CA ARG A 142 5.13 12.15 5.56
C ARG A 142 4.82 12.79 6.90
N PHE A 143 5.46 13.92 7.18
CA PHE A 143 5.32 14.65 8.43
C PHE A 143 5.30 16.16 8.20
N GLU A 144 4.61 16.87 9.08
CA GLU A 144 4.78 18.32 9.18
C GLU A 144 6.06 18.63 9.96
N THR A 145 6.77 19.67 9.54
CA THR A 145 7.98 20.13 10.24
C THR A 145 7.94 21.65 10.39
N THR A 146 8.72 22.18 11.32
CA THR A 146 8.81 23.63 11.58
C THR A 146 9.22 24.43 10.35
N LYS A 147 10.09 23.87 9.50
CA LYS A 147 10.57 24.49 8.25
C LYS A 147 9.62 24.29 7.06
N SER A 148 8.48 23.64 7.26
CA SER A 148 7.59 23.22 6.16
C SER A 148 6.29 24.01 6.08
N GLU A 149 6.07 24.99 6.97
CA GLU A 149 4.90 25.88 6.94
C GLU A 149 3.56 25.14 6.79
N GLY A 150 3.42 23.97 7.46
CA GLY A 150 2.22 23.13 7.38
C GLY A 150 2.17 22.16 6.19
N LYS A 151 3.18 22.13 5.32
CA LYS A 151 3.29 21.14 4.25
C LYS A 151 3.87 19.83 4.78
N LEU A 152 3.40 18.72 4.21
CA LEU A 152 3.90 17.38 4.47
C LEU A 152 5.23 17.15 3.75
N VAL A 153 6.29 16.82 4.49
CA VAL A 153 7.62 16.48 3.95
C VAL A 153 7.98 15.03 4.21
N SER A 154 8.74 14.43 3.29
CA SER A 154 9.31 13.09 3.47
C SER A 154 10.55 13.12 4.38
N LEU A 155 10.92 11.95 4.91
CA LEU A 155 12.15 11.81 5.69
C LEU A 155 13.40 12.10 4.85
N ASP A 156 13.41 11.71 3.57
CA ASP A 156 14.53 11.97 2.67
C ASP A 156 14.69 13.48 2.40
N GLN A 157 13.58 14.22 2.26
CA GLN A 157 13.59 15.68 2.16
C GLN A 157 14.03 16.38 3.45
N TYR A 158 13.74 15.79 4.60
CA TYR A 158 14.22 16.32 5.87
C TYR A 158 15.74 16.15 5.99
N ILE A 159 16.26 14.97 5.63
CA ILE A 159 17.69 14.67 5.64
C ILE A 159 18.44 15.56 4.64
N SER A 160 17.89 15.86 3.46
CA SER A 160 18.55 16.75 2.49
C SER A 160 18.67 18.21 2.94
N ARG A 161 17.97 18.59 4.02
CA ARG A 161 17.99 19.94 4.62
C ARG A 161 18.78 20.01 5.93
N MET A 162 19.38 18.89 6.38
CA MET A 162 20.32 18.82 7.50
C MET A 162 21.72 19.20 7.03
#